data_AF-A0A969A753-F1
#
_entry.id   AF-A0A969A753-F1
#
_cell.length_a   1.000
_cell.length_b   1.000
_cell.length_c   1.000
_cell.angle_alpha   90.00
_cell.angle_beta   90.00
_cell.angle_gamma   90.00
#
_symmetry.space_group_name_H-M   'P 1'
#
loop_
_entity.id
_entity.type
_entity.pdbx_description
1 polymer ?
#
loop_
_entity_poly.entity_id
_entity_poly.type
_entity_poly.pdbx_seq_one_letter_code
_entity_poly.pdbx_strand_id
1 'polypeptide(L)'
;MIKLPLSQSEYRQLELVETSRTRQILIWINQVFGSVAILLQKSLLQTTEVQVWQSRDRSGKLWWCAYDPATGRSLHQVTEAEICCWLERRYLT
;
A
#
# COMPACT_ATOMS: atom_id res chain seq x y z
N MET A 1 35.59 -42.82 -10.58
CA MET A 1 34.22 -43.27 -10.92
C MET A 1 33.66 -42.32 -11.97
N ILE A 2 33.49 -42.77 -13.21
CA ILE A 2 32.99 -41.95 -14.33
C ILE A 2 31.45 -42.01 -14.27
N LYS A 3 30.77 -40.86 -14.17
CA LYS A 3 29.30 -40.82 -14.28
C LYS A 3 28.91 -41.19 -15.71
N LEU A 4 28.10 -42.24 -15.86
CA LEU A 4 27.51 -42.60 -17.15
C LEU A 4 26.63 -41.45 -17.68
N PRO A 5 26.57 -41.26 -19.01
CA PRO A 5 25.65 -40.30 -19.62
C PRO A 5 24.20 -40.73 -19.35
N LEU A 6 23.36 -39.75 -19.03
CA LEU A 6 21.93 -39.93 -18.77
C LEU A 6 21.21 -40.53 -20.00
N SER A 7 20.18 -41.34 -19.75
CA SER A 7 19.32 -41.90 -20.79
C SER A 7 18.30 -40.87 -21.30
N GLN A 8 17.79 -41.08 -22.51
CA GLN A 8 16.83 -40.16 -23.14
C GLN A 8 15.54 -39.98 -22.30
N SER A 9 15.11 -41.02 -21.59
CA SER A 9 13.97 -40.94 -20.68
C SER A 9 14.26 -40.07 -19.46
N GLU A 10 15.48 -40.09 -18.95
CA GLU A 10 15.88 -39.24 -17.81
C GLU A 10 15.95 -37.76 -18.23
N TYR A 11 16.43 -37.44 -19.44
CA TYR A 11 16.39 -36.08 -19.98
C TYR A 11 14.96 -35.54 -20.11
N ARG A 12 14.03 -36.35 -20.64
CA ARG A 12 12.62 -35.93 -20.74
C ARG A 12 11.98 -35.65 -19.39
N GLN A 13 12.30 -36.44 -18.37
CA GLN A 13 11.79 -36.20 -17.01
C GLN A 13 12.32 -34.88 -16.44
N LEU A 14 13.59 -34.53 -16.70
CA LEU A 14 14.18 -33.27 -16.27
C LEU A 14 13.52 -32.06 -16.95
N GLU A 15 13.31 -32.10 -18.26
CA GLU A 15 12.62 -31.03 -19.01
C GLU A 15 11.18 -30.82 -18.53
N LEU A 16 10.45 -31.91 -18.24
CA LEU A 16 9.08 -31.85 -17.72
C LEU A 16 9.03 -31.23 -16.32
N VAL A 17 9.99 -31.56 -15.45
CA VAL A 17 10.10 -30.96 -14.11
C VAL A 17 10.48 -29.47 -14.20
N GLU A 18 11.39 -29.11 -15.11
CA GLU A 18 11.83 -27.73 -15.32
C GLU A 18 10.70 -26.85 -15.89
N THR A 19 9.98 -27.34 -16.91
CA THR A 19 8.81 -26.64 -17.48
C THR A 19 7.64 -26.54 -16.49
N SER A 20 7.43 -27.54 -15.65
CA SER A 20 6.41 -27.49 -14.59
C SER A 20 6.77 -26.48 -13.50
N ARG A 21 8.04 -26.43 -13.08
CA ARG A 21 8.54 -25.44 -12.11
C ARG A 21 8.46 -24.02 -12.64
N THR A 22 8.87 -23.77 -13.89
CA THR A 22 8.80 -22.43 -14.50
C THR A 22 7.36 -21.93 -14.61
N ARG A 23 6.41 -22.78 -15.03
CA ARG A 23 4.98 -22.43 -15.04
C ARG A 23 4.45 -22.10 -13.64
N GLN A 24 4.81 -22.88 -12.62
CA GLN A 24 4.40 -22.62 -11.24
C GLN A 24 4.97 -21.30 -10.70
N ILE A 25 6.24 -21.00 -10.99
CA ILE A 25 6.88 -19.74 -10.64
C ILE A 25 6.18 -18.56 -11.32
N LEU A 26 5.83 -18.68 -12.61
CA LEU A 26 5.13 -17.61 -13.34
C LEU A 26 3.71 -17.35 -12.78
N ILE A 27 2.98 -18.40 -12.42
CA ILE A 27 1.66 -18.28 -11.77
C ILE A 27 1.81 -17.59 -10.42
N TRP A 28 2.78 -18.02 -9.61
CA TRP A 28 3.05 -17.44 -8.30
C TRP A 28 3.47 -15.97 -8.39
N ILE A 29 4.39 -15.64 -9.31
CA ILE A 29 4.85 -14.27 -9.57
C ILE A 29 3.68 -13.37 -9.96
N ASN A 30 2.81 -13.80 -10.88
CA ASN A 30 1.63 -13.02 -11.29
C ASN A 30 0.64 -12.79 -10.13
N GLN A 31 0.44 -13.79 -9.25
CA GLN A 31 -0.41 -13.62 -8.07
C GLN A 31 0.18 -12.64 -7.05
N VAL A 32 1.49 -12.66 -6.85
CA VAL A 32 2.18 -11.73 -5.94
C VAL A 32 2.12 -10.30 -6.49
N PHE A 33 2.42 -10.10 -7.78
CA PHE A 33 2.34 -8.78 -8.41
C PHE A 33 0.93 -8.19 -8.34
N GLY A 34 -0.12 -9.00 -8.59
CA GLY A 34 -1.50 -8.55 -8.45
C GLY A 34 -1.82 -8.12 -7.01
N SER A 35 -1.33 -8.85 -6.01
CA SER A 35 -1.55 -8.55 -4.60
C SER A 35 -0.85 -7.25 -4.17
N VAL A 36 0.40 -7.07 -4.59
CA VAL A 36 1.17 -5.85 -4.33
C VAL A 36 0.55 -4.65 -5.06
N ALA A 37 0.11 -4.81 -6.30
CA ALA A 37 -0.54 -3.75 -7.06
C ALA A 37 -1.84 -3.28 -6.41
N ILE A 38 -2.66 -4.19 -5.86
CA ILE A 38 -3.90 -3.83 -5.13
C ILE A 38 -3.58 -3.07 -3.84
N LEU A 39 -2.54 -3.48 -3.10
CA LEU A 39 -2.12 -2.79 -1.88
C LEU A 39 -1.55 -1.40 -2.16
N LEU A 40 -0.70 -1.29 -3.19
CA LEU A 40 -0.19 0.00 -3.65
C LEU A 40 -1.31 0.89 -4.15
N GLN A 41 -2.25 0.36 -4.94
CA GLN A 41 -3.41 1.09 -5.41
C GLN A 41 -4.28 1.57 -4.24
N LYS A 42 -4.55 0.73 -3.24
CA LYS A 42 -5.29 1.15 -2.04
C LYS A 42 -4.55 2.18 -1.19
N SER A 43 -3.23 2.10 -1.11
CA SER A 43 -2.41 3.08 -0.39
C SER A 43 -2.28 4.41 -1.13
N LEU A 44 -2.27 4.38 -2.47
CA LEU A 44 -2.19 5.57 -3.32
C LEU A 44 -3.57 6.21 -3.54
N LEU A 45 -4.64 5.41 -3.46
CA LEU A 45 -6.04 5.86 -3.49
C LEU A 45 -6.62 6.11 -2.09
N GLN A 46 -5.84 5.93 -1.01
CA GLN A 46 -6.21 6.50 0.28
C GLN A 46 -6.37 7.99 0.04
N THR A 47 -7.59 8.48 0.24
CA THR A 47 -8.00 9.80 -0.18
C THR A 47 -6.99 10.83 0.33
N THR A 48 -6.44 11.61 -0.59
CA THR A 48 -5.61 12.80 -0.34
C THR A 48 -6.41 13.92 0.36
N GLU A 49 -7.56 13.56 0.91
CA GLU A 49 -8.51 14.41 1.56
C GLU A 49 -8.05 14.65 2.99
N VAL A 50 -8.11 15.91 3.39
CA VAL A 50 -7.74 16.34 4.72
C VAL A 50 -8.69 15.70 5.74
N GLN A 51 -8.11 15.01 6.71
CA GLN A 51 -8.86 14.42 7.81
C GLN A 51 -9.00 15.45 8.92
N VAL A 52 -10.25 15.77 9.28
CA VAL A 52 -10.58 16.75 10.32
C VAL A 52 -11.44 16.08 11.39
N TRP A 53 -11.11 16.28 12.65
CA TRP A 53 -11.92 15.79 13.76
C TRP A 53 -11.95 16.78 14.92
N GLN A 54 -13.05 16.71 15.68
CA GLN A 54 -13.25 17.46 16.91
C GLN A 54 -13.03 16.54 18.10
N SER A 55 -12.42 17.07 19.15
CA SER A 55 -12.27 16.38 20.42
C SER A 55 -12.75 17.25 21.57
N ARG A 56 -13.17 16.60 22.65
CA ARG A 56 -13.74 17.23 23.84
C ARG A 56 -13.15 16.62 25.08
N ASP A 57 -12.75 17.43 26.05
CA ASP A 57 -12.37 16.92 27.36
C ASP A 57 -13.57 16.75 28.31
N ARG A 58 -13.28 16.26 29.52
CA ARG A 58 -14.27 16.09 30.60
C ARG A 58 -14.85 17.41 31.12
N SER A 59 -14.14 18.53 30.92
CA SER A 59 -14.61 19.88 31.28
C SER A 59 -15.52 20.49 30.21
N GLY A 60 -15.68 19.81 29.07
CA GLY A 60 -16.47 20.26 27.94
C GLY A 60 -15.71 21.17 26.98
N LYS A 61 -14.41 21.39 27.20
CA LYS A 61 -13.54 22.16 26.29
C LYS A 61 -13.42 21.40 24.97
N LEU A 62 -13.77 22.08 23.90
CA LEU A 62 -13.68 21.57 22.53
C LEU A 62 -12.40 22.08 21.87
N TRP A 63 -11.78 21.23 21.07
CA TRP A 63 -10.72 21.62 20.16
C TRP A 63 -10.77 20.80 18.89
N TRP A 64 -10.13 21.33 17.86
CA TRP A 64 -10.06 20.71 16.55
C TRP A 64 -8.64 20.20 16.27
N CYS A 65 -8.57 19.16 15.46
CA CYS A 65 -7.33 18.61 14.93
C CYS A 65 -7.52 18.30 13.45
N ALA A 66 -6.43 18.38 12.69
CA ALA A 66 -6.42 18.03 11.28
C ALA A 66 -5.14 17.29 10.89
N TYR A 67 -5.24 16.47 9.86
CA TYR A 67 -4.13 15.81 9.19
C TYR A 67 -4.33 15.87 7.68
N ASP A 68 -3.34 16.36 6.95
CA ASP A 68 -3.29 16.33 5.48
C ASP A 68 -2.35 15.20 5.04
N PRO A 69 -2.88 14.07 4.54
CA PRO A 69 -2.06 12.97 4.05
C PRO A 69 -1.22 13.35 2.82
N ALA A 70 -1.61 14.38 2.07
CA ALA A 70 -0.92 14.83 0.86
C ALA A 70 0.41 15.51 1.17
N THR A 71 0.42 16.32 2.22
CA THR A 71 1.57 17.15 2.60
C THR A 71 2.27 16.66 3.87
N GLY A 72 1.68 15.70 4.57
CA GLY A 72 2.14 15.21 5.87
C GLY A 72 2.00 16.24 7.01
N ARG A 73 1.25 17.33 6.79
CA ARG A 73 1.07 18.40 7.77
C ARG A 73 -0.09 18.10 8.71
N SER A 74 0.03 18.53 9.96
CA SER A 74 -1.03 18.39 10.96
C SER A 74 -1.24 19.66 11.77
N LEU A 75 -2.44 19.79 12.33
CA LEU A 75 -2.79 20.77 13.35
C LEU A 75 -3.36 20.03 14.56
N HIS A 76 -3.02 20.50 15.76
CA HIS A 76 -3.45 19.91 17.02
C HIS A 76 -3.96 20.98 17.97
N GLN A 77 -5.08 20.69 18.63
CA GLN A 77 -5.66 21.55 19.67
C GLN A 77 -5.92 22.99 19.21
N VAL A 78 -6.41 23.15 17.98
CA VAL A 78 -6.73 24.46 17.39
C VAL A 78 -8.19 24.84 17.57
N THR A 79 -8.48 26.12 17.44
CA THR A 79 -9.83 26.67 17.37
C THR A 79 -10.48 26.37 16.02
N GLU A 80 -11.80 26.55 15.95
CA GLU A 80 -12.56 26.39 14.71
C GLU A 80 -12.12 27.40 13.62
N ALA A 81 -11.83 28.64 14.00
CA ALA A 81 -11.35 29.65 13.06
C ALA A 81 -9.99 29.28 12.45
N GLU A 82 -9.08 28.74 13.26
CA GLU A 82 -7.76 28.31 12.81
C GLU A 82 -7.82 27.12 11.84
N ILE A 83 -8.69 26.13 12.10
CA ILE A 83 -8.84 24.99 11.19
C ILE A 83 -9.51 25.38 9.87
N CYS A 84 -10.51 26.27 9.90
CA CYS A 84 -11.14 26.81 8.69
C CYS A 84 -10.12 27.57 7.84
N CYS A 85 -9.33 28.47 8.43
CA CYS A 85 -8.31 29.23 7.71
C CYS A 85 -7.26 28.29 7.07
N TRP A 86 -6.90 27.20 7.76
CA TRP A 86 -5.96 26.22 7.23
C TRP A 86 -6.54 25.41 6.07
N LEU A 87 -7.82 25.02 6.14
CA LEU A 87 -8.54 24.37 5.04
C LEU A 87 -8.69 25.30 3.82
N GLU A 88 -9.03 26.56 4.03
CA GLU A 88 -9.12 27.57 2.97
C GLU A 88 -7.80 27.71 2.22
N ARG A 89 -6.67 27.81 2.94
CA ARG A 89 -5.33 27.83 2.33
C ARG A 89 -5.01 26.56 1.54
N ARG A 90 -5.62 25.42 1.87
CA ARG A 90 -5.35 24.15 1.20
C ARG A 90 -6.19 23.93 -0.06
N TYR A 91 -7.41 24.46 -0.11
CA TYR A 91 -8.37 24.22 -1.20
C TYR A 91 -8.64 25.42 -2.10
N LEU A 92 -8.37 26.64 -1.64
CA LEU A 92 -8.66 27.88 -2.38
C LEU A 92 -7.39 28.61 -2.88
N THR A 93 -6.22 27.98 -2.74
CA THR A 93 -4.94 28.46 -3.30
C THR A 93 -4.54 27.56 -4.46
#